data_AF-A0A7W0H5P2-F1
#
_entry.id   AF-A0A7W0H5P2-F1
#
_cell.length_a   1.000
_cell.length_b   1.000
_cell.length_c   1.000
_cell.angle_alpha   90.00
_cell.angle_beta   90.00
_cell.angle_gamma   90.00
#
_symmetry.space_group_name_H-M   'P 1'
#
loop_
_entity.id
_entity.type
_entity.pdbx_description
1 polymer ?
#
loop_
_entity_poly.entity_id
_entity_poly.type
_entity_poly.pdbx_seq_one_letter_code
_entity_poly.pdbx_strand_id
1 'polypeptide(L)'
;EIVEVAAFSMPKKLNMDYEYDPNIVASLRFANGAVGKLATVFEADTPYILNCKLLGTEATIVNNEVFSSKHYPGSLGYWKFPTIEPSSGDVTHHPFPAEIEHFIECIEQDVESHASIHDTWKSMELCCAIDESAAKGGQPVTVNLELPVPT
;
A
#
# COMPACT_ATOMS: atom_id res chain seq x y z
N GLU A 1 -1.70 1.49 12.90
CA GLU A 1 -1.09 0.17 12.67
C GLU A 1 -2.14 -0.89 12.33
N ILE A 2 -1.76 -1.82 11.46
CA ILE A 2 -2.54 -3.01 11.08
C ILE A 2 -2.33 -4.06 12.16
N VAL A 3 -3.40 -4.76 12.55
CA VAL A 3 -3.38 -5.73 13.66
C VAL A 3 -3.78 -7.15 13.23
N GLU A 4 -4.43 -7.30 12.08
CA GLU A 4 -4.86 -8.60 11.57
C GLU A 4 -5.00 -8.53 10.06
N VAL A 5 -4.63 -9.63 9.38
CA VAL A 5 -4.78 -9.80 7.94
C VAL A 5 -5.41 -11.14 7.61
N ALA A 6 -6.16 -11.20 6.51
CA ALA A 6 -6.61 -12.44 5.90
C ALA A 6 -6.41 -12.36 4.39
N ALA A 7 -5.73 -13.33 3.79
CA ALA A 7 -5.26 -13.26 2.41
C ALA A 7 -5.48 -14.54 1.60
N PHE A 8 -5.63 -14.39 0.30
CA PHE A 8 -5.64 -15.48 -0.67
C PHE A 8 -4.73 -15.12 -1.83
N SER A 9 -3.91 -16.08 -2.25
CA SER A 9 -3.09 -15.99 -3.44
C SER A 9 -3.55 -16.98 -4.50
N MET A 10 -3.09 -16.79 -5.73
CA MET A 10 -3.34 -17.70 -6.83
C MET A 10 -2.02 -18.07 -7.52
N PRO A 11 -1.77 -19.37 -7.77
CA PRO A 11 -0.61 -19.78 -8.54
C PRO A 11 -0.69 -19.28 -9.97
N LYS A 12 0.46 -19.13 -10.61
CA LYS A 12 0.56 -18.68 -11.99
C LYS A 12 -0.29 -19.54 -12.94
N LYS A 13 -0.98 -18.90 -13.89
CA LYS A 13 -1.77 -19.57 -14.94
C LYS A 13 -1.29 -19.24 -16.35
N LEU A 14 -0.72 -18.07 -16.55
CA LEU A 14 0.01 -17.69 -17.75
C LEU A 14 1.44 -18.24 -17.66
N ASN A 15 2.04 -18.48 -18.82
CA ASN A 15 3.42 -18.92 -18.91
C ASN A 15 4.39 -17.75 -18.67
N MET A 16 4.38 -17.25 -17.44
CA MET A 16 5.30 -16.23 -16.94
C MET A 16 6.29 -16.89 -15.95
N ASP A 17 7.53 -16.42 -15.96
CA ASP A 17 8.62 -17.01 -15.18
C ASP A 17 8.63 -16.57 -13.70
N TYR A 18 7.47 -16.46 -13.07
CA TYR A 18 7.37 -16.19 -11.62
C TYR A 18 7.66 -17.46 -10.81
N GLU A 19 8.42 -17.29 -9.72
CA GLU A 19 8.76 -18.33 -8.73
C GLU A 19 7.79 -18.35 -7.54
N TYR A 20 6.81 -17.45 -7.54
CA TYR A 20 5.81 -17.23 -6.49
C TYR A 20 4.42 -17.01 -7.10
N ASP A 21 3.38 -17.02 -6.26
CA ASP A 21 2.01 -16.71 -6.67
C ASP A 21 1.93 -15.23 -7.12
N PRO A 22 1.69 -14.94 -8.41
CA PRO A 22 1.81 -13.58 -8.95
C PRO A 22 0.63 -12.67 -8.59
N ASN A 23 -0.47 -13.26 -8.11
CA ASN A 23 -1.70 -12.55 -7.80
C ASN A 23 -2.10 -12.84 -6.35
N ILE A 24 -2.32 -11.80 -5.56
CA ILE A 24 -2.70 -11.90 -4.15
C ILE A 24 -3.70 -10.81 -3.77
N VAL A 25 -4.62 -11.14 -2.88
CA VAL A 25 -5.56 -10.20 -2.25
C VAL A 25 -5.53 -10.40 -0.75
N ALA A 26 -5.55 -9.29 0.00
CA ALA A 26 -5.64 -9.32 1.45
C ALA A 26 -6.66 -8.30 1.98
N SER A 27 -7.39 -8.70 3.02
CA SER A 27 -8.20 -7.82 3.87
C SER A 27 -7.42 -7.50 5.13
N LEU A 28 -7.49 -6.25 5.58
CA LEU A 28 -6.73 -5.74 6.72
C LEU A 28 -7.67 -5.19 7.80
N ARG A 29 -7.33 -5.40 9.07
CA ARG A 29 -7.92 -4.69 10.21
C ARG A 29 -6.90 -3.76 10.83
N PHE A 30 -7.29 -2.51 11.09
CA PHE A 30 -6.47 -1.53 11.79
C PHE A 30 -6.86 -1.48 13.27
N ALA A 31 -5.89 -1.13 14.13
CA ALA A 31 -6.11 -0.98 15.57
C ALA A 31 -7.23 0.01 15.93
N ASN A 32 -7.44 1.03 15.10
CA ASN A 32 -8.49 2.04 15.28
C ASN A 32 -9.87 1.60 14.78
N GLY A 33 -10.04 0.35 14.35
CA GLY A 33 -11.29 -0.19 13.82
C GLY A 33 -11.52 0.06 12.33
N ALA A 34 -10.63 0.79 11.63
CA ALA A 34 -10.69 0.89 10.18
C ALA A 34 -10.41 -0.48 9.53
N VAL A 35 -10.89 -0.65 8.30
CA VAL A 35 -10.65 -1.83 7.48
C VAL A 35 -10.02 -1.43 6.16
N GLY A 36 -9.12 -2.27 5.67
CA GLY A 36 -8.43 -2.06 4.41
C GLY A 36 -8.54 -3.27 3.51
N LYS A 37 -8.24 -3.05 2.23
CA LYS A 37 -7.96 -4.12 1.28
C LYS A 37 -6.78 -3.72 0.43
N LEU A 38 -5.96 -4.70 0.09
CA LEU A 38 -4.90 -4.57 -0.89
C LEU A 38 -4.97 -5.76 -1.85
N ALA A 39 -4.51 -5.54 -3.06
CA ALA A 39 -4.34 -6.60 -4.02
C ALA A 39 -3.18 -6.23 -4.96
N THR A 40 -2.40 -7.24 -5.31
CA THR A 40 -1.41 -7.17 -6.37
C THR A 40 -1.81 -8.19 -7.42
N VAL A 41 -1.88 -7.76 -8.67
CA VAL A 41 -2.21 -8.62 -9.80
C VAL A 41 -1.18 -8.38 -10.88
N PHE A 42 -0.17 -9.24 -10.95
CA PHE A 42 0.86 -9.17 -11.99
C PHE A 42 0.50 -9.97 -13.23
N GLU A 43 -0.35 -10.97 -13.08
CA GLU A 43 -0.76 -11.85 -14.16
C GLU A 43 -2.19 -11.53 -14.60
N ALA A 44 -2.33 -10.60 -15.56
CA ALA A 44 -3.60 -10.21 -16.17
C ALA A 44 -3.38 -9.52 -17.53
N ASP A 45 -4.36 -9.66 -18.44
CA ASP A 45 -4.41 -8.90 -19.70
C ASP A 45 -5.10 -7.55 -19.47
N THR A 46 -4.35 -6.58 -18.94
CA THR A 46 -4.85 -5.24 -18.61
C THR A 46 -3.72 -4.22 -18.62
N PRO A 47 -3.98 -2.94 -18.93
CA PRO A 47 -3.04 -1.86 -18.69
C PRO A 47 -2.59 -1.76 -17.22
N TYR A 48 -1.47 -1.07 -16.98
CA TYR A 48 -0.98 -0.78 -15.63
C TYR A 48 -1.98 0.09 -14.86
N ILE A 49 -2.32 -0.32 -13.64
CA ILE A 49 -3.27 0.37 -12.78
C ILE A 49 -2.72 0.39 -11.35
N LEU A 50 -2.46 1.59 -10.83
CA LEU A 50 -2.26 1.80 -9.40
C LEU A 50 -3.49 2.49 -8.81
N ASN A 51 -4.20 1.80 -7.92
CA ASN A 51 -5.39 2.33 -7.27
C ASN A 51 -5.10 2.69 -5.82
N CYS A 52 -5.25 3.96 -5.47
CA CYS A 52 -5.22 4.44 -4.09
C CYS A 52 -6.60 4.99 -3.73
N LYS A 53 -7.26 4.38 -2.73
CA LYS A 53 -8.59 4.81 -2.27
C LYS A 53 -8.61 4.97 -0.76
N LEU A 54 -8.98 6.15 -0.30
CA LEU A 54 -9.16 6.47 1.12
C LEU A 54 -10.57 7.01 1.32
N LEU A 55 -11.38 6.29 2.10
CA LEU A 55 -12.77 6.63 2.36
C LEU A 55 -12.89 7.06 3.82
N GLY A 56 -12.90 8.37 4.04
CA GLY A 56 -13.05 8.98 5.36
C GLY A 56 -14.48 9.41 5.66
N THR A 57 -14.72 9.85 6.88
CA THR A 57 -16.01 10.39 7.33
C THR A 57 -16.32 11.77 6.75
N GLU A 58 -15.30 12.51 6.33
CA GLU A 58 -15.45 13.89 5.85
C GLU A 58 -15.05 14.07 4.39
N ALA A 59 -14.30 13.14 3.82
CA ALA A 59 -13.86 13.18 2.44
C ALA A 59 -13.52 11.77 1.94
N THR A 60 -13.60 11.60 0.63
CA THR A 60 -13.12 10.42 -0.08
C THR A 60 -12.08 10.86 -1.11
N ILE A 61 -10.97 10.14 -1.14
CA ILE A 61 -9.91 10.29 -2.13
C ILE A 61 -9.87 9.02 -2.98
N VAL A 62 -9.87 9.18 -4.30
CA VAL A 62 -9.67 8.12 -5.28
C VAL A 62 -8.61 8.59 -6.26
N ASN A 63 -7.39 8.09 -6.14
CA ASN A 63 -6.23 8.56 -6.91
C ASN A 63 -6.06 10.09 -6.79
N ASN A 64 -6.17 10.83 -7.89
CA ASN A 64 -6.12 12.30 -7.92
C ASN A 64 -7.49 12.98 -7.83
N GLU A 65 -8.53 12.25 -7.43
CA GLU A 65 -9.87 12.76 -7.29
C GLU A 65 -10.29 12.87 -5.83
N VAL A 66 -10.98 13.95 -5.46
CA VAL A 66 -11.51 14.18 -4.11
C VAL A 66 -12.99 14.51 -4.13
N PHE A 67 -13.74 13.91 -3.20
CA PHE A 67 -15.12 14.26 -2.91
C PHE A 67 -15.26 14.61 -1.43
N SER A 68 -15.94 15.73 -1.13
CA SER A 68 -16.31 16.08 0.25
C SER A 68 -17.49 17.04 0.24
N SER A 69 -18.58 16.69 0.91
CA SER A 69 -19.70 17.61 1.16
C SER A 69 -19.39 18.63 2.26
N LYS A 70 -18.42 18.33 3.14
CA LYS A 70 -17.99 19.22 4.23
C LYS A 70 -17.02 20.30 3.75
N HIS A 71 -15.99 19.88 3.01
CA HIS A 71 -14.91 20.76 2.56
C HIS A 71 -15.20 21.40 1.20
N TYR A 72 -16.08 20.78 0.39
CA TYR A 72 -16.53 21.31 -0.90
C TYR A 72 -18.07 21.36 -0.96
N PRO A 73 -18.73 22.20 -0.13
CA PRO A 73 -20.18 22.27 -0.10
C PRO A 73 -20.76 22.65 -1.47
N GLY A 74 -21.81 21.95 -1.89
CA GLY A 74 -22.41 22.12 -3.21
C GLY A 74 -21.75 21.31 -4.33
N SER A 75 -20.68 20.53 -4.03
CA SER A 75 -20.12 19.61 -5.01
C SER A 75 -21.13 18.54 -5.43
N LEU A 76 -21.27 18.33 -6.74
CA LEU A 76 -22.12 17.29 -7.33
C LEU A 76 -21.36 15.98 -7.63
N GLY A 77 -20.04 15.98 -7.45
CA GLY A 77 -19.19 14.84 -7.79
C GLY A 77 -17.74 15.04 -7.35
N TYR A 78 -16.87 14.16 -7.83
CA TYR A 78 -15.44 14.24 -7.55
C TYR A 78 -14.79 15.41 -8.29
N TRP A 79 -13.88 16.09 -7.62
CA TRP A 79 -12.98 17.08 -8.21
C TRP A 79 -11.66 16.41 -8.56
N LYS A 80 -11.19 16.61 -9.79
CA LYS A 80 -9.93 16.04 -10.26
C LYS A 80 -8.81 17.06 -10.18
N PHE A 81 -7.71 16.70 -9.51
CA PHE A 81 -6.48 17.49 -9.52
C PHE A 81 -5.69 17.22 -10.80
N PRO A 82 -5.25 18.27 -11.54
CA PRO A 82 -4.46 18.12 -12.76
C PRO A 82 -3.01 17.80 -12.42
N THR A 83 -2.77 16.58 -11.94
CA THR A 83 -1.44 16.06 -11.56
C THR A 83 -1.08 14.84 -12.40
N ILE A 84 0.21 14.54 -12.45
CA ILE A 84 0.72 13.27 -12.99
C ILE A 84 0.30 12.16 -12.02
N GLU A 85 -0.30 11.10 -12.56
CA GLU A 85 -0.67 9.89 -11.82
C GLU A 85 0.38 8.81 -12.11
N PRO A 86 0.67 7.89 -11.16
CA PRO A 86 1.47 6.70 -11.41
C PRO A 86 0.64 5.67 -12.21
N SER A 87 0.18 6.07 -13.39
CA SER A 87 -0.75 5.31 -14.25
C SER A 87 -0.03 4.48 -15.31
N SER A 88 1.29 4.38 -15.24
CA SER A 88 2.11 3.54 -16.12
C SER A 88 3.27 2.92 -15.34
N GLY A 89 3.88 1.88 -15.90
CA GLY A 89 5.15 1.36 -15.40
C GLY A 89 6.36 2.22 -15.78
N ASP A 90 6.16 3.38 -16.40
CA ASP A 90 7.23 4.34 -16.67
C ASP A 90 7.52 5.09 -15.37
N VAL A 91 8.67 4.79 -14.78
CA VAL A 91 9.03 5.32 -13.47
C VAL A 91 9.78 6.67 -13.55
N THR A 92 9.91 7.27 -14.72
CA THR A 92 10.68 8.52 -14.91
C THR A 92 10.15 9.71 -14.13
N HIS A 93 8.84 9.73 -13.84
CA HIS A 93 8.17 10.77 -13.06
C HIS A 93 7.94 10.38 -11.59
N HIS A 94 8.43 9.21 -11.17
CA HIS A 94 8.37 8.78 -9.77
C HIS A 94 9.31 9.64 -8.91
N PRO A 95 9.02 9.79 -7.61
CA PRO A 95 9.73 10.73 -6.75
C PRO A 95 11.15 10.30 -6.35
N PHE A 96 11.84 9.43 -7.11
CA PHE A 96 13.19 8.97 -6.79
C PHE A 96 14.21 10.10 -6.55
N PRO A 97 14.24 11.20 -7.33
CA PRO A 97 15.14 12.30 -7.03
C PRO A 97 14.87 12.92 -5.65
N ALA A 98 13.60 13.10 -5.29
CA ALA A 98 13.20 13.65 -4.00
C ALA A 98 13.47 12.66 -2.85
N GLU A 99 13.33 11.34 -3.09
CA GLU A 99 13.71 10.31 -2.11
C GLU A 99 15.22 10.34 -1.81
N ILE A 100 16.06 10.50 -2.84
CA ILE A 100 17.52 10.62 -2.68
C ILE A 100 17.89 11.93 -1.98
N GLU A 101 17.23 13.04 -2.33
CA GLU A 101 17.42 14.34 -1.66
C GLU A 101 17.07 14.23 -0.18
N HIS A 102 15.91 13.66 0.16
CA HIS A 102 15.51 13.41 1.55
C HIS A 102 16.54 12.55 2.30
N PHE A 103 17.06 11.49 1.67
CA PHE A 103 18.09 10.66 2.28
C PHE A 103 19.37 11.45 2.60
N ILE A 104 19.83 12.31 1.68
CA ILE A 104 20.99 13.17 1.89
C ILE A 104 20.72 14.19 3.00
N GLU A 105 19.56 14.84 2.99
CA GLU A 105 19.15 15.79 4.03
C GLU A 105 19.17 15.16 5.42
N CYS A 106 18.67 13.93 5.55
CA CYS A 106 18.71 13.18 6.81
C CYS A 106 20.15 12.95 7.30
N ILE A 107 21.08 12.63 6.40
CA ILE A 107 22.50 12.46 6.73
C ILE A 107 23.12 13.79 7.18
N GLU A 108 22.88 14.87 6.43
CA GLU A 108 23.48 16.18 6.72
C GLU A 108 22.95 16.79 8.03
N GLN A 109 21.69 16.52 8.36
CA GLN A 109 21.03 17.04 9.56
C GLN A 109 21.14 16.11 10.78
N ASP A 110 21.71 14.92 10.62
CA ASP A 110 21.76 13.87 11.66
C ASP A 110 20.37 13.55 12.22
N VAL A 111 19.39 13.37 11.32
CA VAL A 111 18.00 13.01 11.67
C VAL A 111 17.60 11.70 11.02
N GLU A 112 16.78 10.91 11.73
CA GLU A 112 16.26 9.66 11.19
C GLU A 112 15.26 9.92 10.07
N SER A 113 15.43 9.22 8.93
CA SER A 113 14.47 9.27 7.83
C SER A 113 13.15 8.62 8.24
N HIS A 114 12.04 9.15 7.73
CA HIS A 114 10.74 8.48 7.88
C HIS A 114 10.68 7.13 7.13
N ALA A 115 11.65 6.83 6.27
CA ALA A 115 11.82 5.54 5.60
C ALA A 115 12.98 4.72 6.21
N SER A 116 13.27 4.88 7.51
CA SER A 116 14.32 4.12 8.19
C SER A 116 13.99 2.62 8.25
N ILE A 117 14.99 1.81 8.60
CA ILE A 117 14.76 0.37 8.81
C ILE A 117 13.79 0.12 9.98
N HIS A 118 13.74 1.01 10.96
CA HIS A 118 12.84 0.90 12.11
C HIS A 118 11.38 1.14 11.76
N ASP A 119 11.10 1.87 10.68
CA ASP A 119 9.72 2.01 10.18
C ASP A 119 9.42 1.00 9.05
N THR A 120 10.32 0.86 8.08
CA THR A 120 10.11 0.02 6.89
C THR A 120 9.99 -1.47 7.20
N TRP A 121 10.56 -1.96 8.32
CA TRP A 121 10.38 -3.36 8.73
C TRP A 121 8.90 -3.71 8.93
N LYS A 122 8.06 -2.76 9.35
CA LYS A 122 6.63 -2.99 9.58
C LYS A 122 5.91 -3.40 8.30
N SER A 123 6.30 -2.79 7.18
CA SER A 123 5.77 -3.13 5.85
C SER A 123 6.19 -4.55 5.45
N MET A 124 7.43 -4.94 5.76
CA MET A 124 7.92 -6.30 5.49
C MET A 124 7.23 -7.34 6.36
N GLU A 125 7.05 -7.07 7.66
CA GLU A 125 6.32 -7.93 8.58
C GLU A 125 4.87 -8.14 8.12
N LEU A 126 4.23 -7.08 7.63
CA LEU A 126 2.90 -7.16 7.03
C LEU A 126 2.89 -8.07 5.79
N CYS A 127 3.89 -7.96 4.89
CA CYS A 127 4.02 -8.86 3.76
C CYS A 127 4.16 -10.32 4.21
N CYS A 128 5.00 -10.60 5.20
CA CYS A 128 5.15 -11.95 5.77
C CYS A 128 3.84 -12.49 6.36
N ALA A 129 3.08 -11.67 7.10
CA ALA A 129 1.80 -12.07 7.67
C ALA A 129 0.74 -12.36 6.58
N ILE A 130 0.76 -11.60 5.48
CA ILE A 130 -0.10 -11.82 4.32
C ILE A 130 0.23 -13.15 3.65
N ASP A 131 1.51 -13.43 3.41
CA ASP A 131 1.98 -14.70 2.84
C ASP A 131 1.64 -15.89 3.75
N GLU A 132 1.81 -15.72 5.06
CA GLU A 132 1.42 -16.73 6.05
C GLU A 132 -0.08 -17.01 6.00
N SER A 133 -0.92 -15.98 5.92
CA SER A 133 -2.37 -16.13 5.82
C SER A 133 -2.77 -16.87 4.54
N ALA A 134 -2.17 -16.50 3.40
CA ALA A 134 -2.40 -17.16 2.12
C ALA A 134 -1.99 -18.64 2.15
N ALA A 135 -0.81 -18.95 2.70
CA ALA A 135 -0.33 -20.32 2.87
C ALA A 135 -1.23 -21.17 3.78
N LYS A 136 -1.95 -20.54 4.72
CA LYS A 136 -2.94 -21.17 5.60
C LYS A 136 -4.35 -21.22 5.01
N GLY A 137 -4.52 -20.93 3.73
CA GLY A 137 -5.82 -20.96 3.05
C GLY A 137 -6.75 -19.82 3.49
N GLY A 138 -6.18 -18.65 3.80
CA GLY A 138 -6.90 -17.43 4.18
C GLY A 138 -7.36 -17.37 5.63
N GLN A 139 -6.77 -18.18 6.51
CA GLN A 139 -6.96 -18.02 7.94
C GLN A 139 -6.39 -16.68 8.40
N PRO A 140 -7.11 -15.92 9.26
CA PRO A 140 -6.59 -14.67 9.79
C PRO A 140 -5.27 -14.85 10.54
N VAL A 141 -4.33 -13.94 10.30
CA VAL A 141 -3.04 -13.85 10.99
C VAL A 141 -3.00 -12.52 11.74
N THR A 142 -2.68 -12.58 13.04
CA THR A 142 -2.44 -11.39 13.86
C THR A 142 -1.09 -10.79 13.48
N VAL A 143 -1.05 -9.47 13.32
CA VAL A 143 0.17 -8.73 12.99
C VAL A 143 0.66 -8.01 14.25
N ASN A 144 1.93 -8.23 14.61
CA ASN A 144 2.59 -7.46 15.66
C ASN A 144 3.68 -6.59 15.05
N LEU A 145 3.46 -5.27 15.04
CA LEU A 145 4.39 -4.28 14.46
C LEU A 145 5.26 -3.60 15.53
N GLU A 146 5.32 -4.15 16.74
CA GLU A 146 6.28 -3.74 17.76
C GLU A 146 7.67 -4.27 17.41
N LEU A 147 8.67 -3.38 17.40
CA LEU A 147 10.06 -3.76 17.14
C LEU A 147 10.48 -4.87 18.12
N PRO A 148 11.05 -5.99 17.65
CA PRO A 148 11.62 -6.96 18.55
C PRO A 148 12.72 -6.27 19.37
N VAL A 149 12.58 -6.32 20.70
CA VAL A 149 13.61 -5.82 21.61
C VAL A 149 14.87 -6.65 21.35
N PRO A 150 16.02 -6.04 21.02
CA PRO A 150 17.25 -6.79 20.82
C PRO A 150 17.55 -7.62 22.08
N THR A 151 17.67 -8.93 21.93
CA THR A 151 18.16 -9.84 22.97
C THR A 151 19.67 -9.70 23.16
#